data_AF-A0A0G0J8N9-F1
#
_entry.id   AF-A0A0G0J8N9-F1
#
_cell.length_a   1.000
_cell.length_b   1.000
_cell.length_c   1.000
_cell.angle_alpha   90.00
_cell.angle_beta   90.00
_cell.angle_gamma   90.00
#
_symmetry.space_group_name_H-M   'P 1'
#
loop_
_entity.id
_entity.type
_entity.pdbx_description
1 polymer ?
#
loop_
_entity_poly.entity_id
_entity_poly.type
_entity_poly.pdbx_seq_one_letter_code
_entity_poly.pdbx_strand_id
1 'polypeptide(L)'
;MISAGRIIKFIFYISVALLVTRGCFLFYYNVAHKASQDQMPNSLGFNFDKTILEGTSDQNQCKDSYNFNRMLSLIDASEKVKYIEHMQFSRPGEVERVDTQTLKALSIALKLEKKRLKHFMWQLRSHSRHSSPSKRMKALKYYLRVIELNMQDIEEVVFTREDSGELKTTNPKASE
;
A
#
# COMPACT_ATOMS: atom_id res chain seq x y z
N MET A 1 29.26 -48.31 22.96
CA MET A 1 27.79 -48.15 22.93
C MET A 1 27.45 -46.70 23.18
N ILE A 2 26.89 -45.99 22.20
CA ILE A 2 26.49 -44.58 22.37
C ILE A 2 25.18 -44.58 23.14
N SER A 3 25.19 -43.98 24.34
CA SER A 3 23.99 -43.87 25.19
C SER A 3 22.91 -43.07 24.47
N ALA A 4 21.70 -43.62 24.41
CA ALA A 4 20.53 -43.00 23.75
C ALA A 4 20.27 -41.56 24.22
N GLY A 5 20.61 -41.23 25.48
CA GLY A 5 20.48 -39.88 26.01
C GLY A 5 21.41 -38.84 25.34
N ARG A 6 22.56 -39.26 24.79
CA ARG A 6 23.46 -38.35 24.04
C ARG A 6 22.92 -38.05 22.65
N ILE A 7 22.26 -39.03 22.02
CA ILE A 7 21.65 -38.87 20.68
C ILE A 7 20.49 -37.88 20.76
N ILE A 8 19.63 -37.98 21.79
CA ILE A 8 18.49 -37.08 21.97
C ILE A 8 18.94 -35.63 22.18
N LYS A 9 19.98 -35.41 23.02
CA LYS A 9 20.55 -34.07 23.21
C LYS A 9 21.12 -33.53 21.91
N PHE A 10 21.81 -34.36 21.12
CA PHE A 10 22.38 -33.95 19.84
C PHE A 10 21.30 -33.54 18.82
N ILE A 11 20.20 -34.30 18.73
CA ILE A 11 19.06 -33.94 17.88
C ILE A 11 18.44 -32.62 18.32
N PHE A 12 18.25 -32.42 19.63
CA PHE A 12 17.71 -31.17 20.18
C PHE A 12 18.60 -29.97 19.84
N TYR A 13 19.92 -30.07 20.01
CA TYR A 13 20.85 -29.00 19.65
C TYR A 13 20.83 -28.69 18.15
N ILE A 14 20.74 -29.71 17.29
CA ILE A 14 20.61 -29.50 15.84
C ILE A 14 19.28 -28.80 15.51
N SER A 15 18.17 -29.21 16.11
CA SER A 15 16.87 -28.57 15.88
C SER A 15 16.87 -27.10 16.30
N VAL A 16 17.46 -26.77 17.46
CA VAL A 16 17.60 -25.38 17.92
C VAL A 16 18.53 -24.59 17.00
N ALA A 17 19.67 -25.16 16.61
CA ALA A 17 20.62 -24.50 15.71
C ALA A 17 20.00 -24.18 14.34
N LEU A 18 19.21 -25.10 13.76
CA LEU A 18 18.47 -24.89 12.52
C LEU A 18 17.41 -23.79 12.65
N LEU A 19 16.75 -23.70 13.80
CA LEU A 19 15.71 -22.70 14.06
C LEU A 19 16.32 -21.30 14.23
N VAL A 20 17.45 -21.20 14.93
CA VAL A 20 18.22 -19.95 15.06
C VAL A 20 18.80 -19.52 13.73
N THR A 21 19.42 -20.41 12.96
CA THR A 21 19.97 -20.04 11.64
C THR A 21 18.89 -19.61 10.65
N ARG A 22 17.70 -20.25 10.65
CA ARG A 22 16.56 -19.75 9.86
C ARG A 22 16.05 -18.39 10.32
N GLY A 23 15.98 -18.15 11.63
CA GLY A 23 15.60 -16.86 12.20
C GLY A 23 16.59 -15.75 11.82
N CYS A 24 17.89 -16.01 11.95
CA CYS A 24 18.95 -15.09 11.55
C CYS A 24 18.96 -14.85 10.04
N PHE A 25 18.73 -15.87 9.21
CA PHE A 25 18.66 -15.71 7.76
C PHE A 25 17.46 -14.85 7.35
N LEU A 26 16.29 -15.05 7.95
CA LEU A 26 15.11 -14.22 7.69
C LEU A 26 15.32 -12.78 8.16
N PHE A 27 15.93 -12.58 9.34
CA PHE A 27 16.25 -11.25 9.84
C PHE A 27 17.26 -10.52 8.93
N TYR A 28 18.34 -11.20 8.53
CA TYR A 28 19.34 -10.65 7.62
C TYR A 28 18.74 -10.35 6.24
N TYR A 29 17.92 -11.25 5.68
CA TYR A 29 17.27 -11.02 4.40
C TYR A 29 16.32 -9.80 4.47
N ASN A 30 15.56 -9.66 5.56
CA ASN A 30 14.61 -8.56 5.74
C ASN A 30 15.32 -7.21 5.97
N VAL A 31 16.50 -7.21 6.61
CA VAL A 31 17.33 -6.01 6.80
C VAL A 31 18.10 -5.65 5.52
N ALA A 32 18.65 -6.64 4.79
CA ALA A 32 19.37 -6.41 3.54
C ALA A 32 18.45 -5.95 2.40
N HIS A 33 17.19 -6.40 2.37
CA HIS A 33 16.19 -5.90 1.43
C HIS A 33 15.77 -4.45 1.74
N LYS A 34 15.78 -4.04 3.01
CA LYS A 34 15.55 -2.64 3.42
C LYS A 34 16.72 -1.73 3.06
N ALA A 35 17.96 -2.20 3.23
CA ALA A 35 19.16 -1.42 2.89
C ALA A 35 19.38 -1.25 1.36
N SER A 36 18.81 -2.13 0.54
CA SER A 36 18.89 -2.04 -0.93
C SER A 36 17.82 -1.11 -1.55
N GLN A 37 16.96 -0.52 -0.73
CA GLN A 37 15.94 0.45 -1.16
C GLN A 37 16.31 1.90 -0.79
N ASP A 38 17.49 2.12 -0.18
CA ASP A 38 18.12 3.43 0.03
C ASP A 38 18.97 3.85 -1.18
N GLN A 39 18.31 4.00 -2.33
CA GLN A 39 18.73 4.99 -3.33
C GLN A 39 17.49 5.81 -3.65
N MET A 40 17.35 6.95 -2.98
CA MET A 40 16.46 8.01 -3.44
C MET A 40 16.90 8.43 -4.85
N PRO A 41 16.06 8.31 -5.88
CA PRO A 41 16.17 9.23 -6.99
C PRO A 41 15.69 10.59 -6.46
N ASN A 42 16.63 11.53 -6.30
CA ASN A 42 16.42 12.94 -5.93
C ASN A 42 15.68 13.75 -7.01
N SER A 43 14.67 13.15 -7.62
CA SER A 43 13.66 13.83 -8.42
C SER A 43 12.33 13.11 -8.18
N LEU A 44 11.54 13.60 -7.23
CA LEU A 44 10.10 13.36 -7.17
C LEU A 44 9.44 14.03 -8.39
N GLY A 45 9.81 13.57 -9.59
CA GLY A 45 9.18 13.94 -10.84
C GLY A 45 7.84 13.23 -10.92
N PHE A 46 6.82 13.80 -10.28
CA PHE A 46 5.44 13.41 -10.50
C PHE A 46 5.04 13.78 -11.93
N ASN A 47 5.25 12.88 -12.88
CA ASN A 47 4.42 12.84 -14.07
C ASN A 47 3.23 11.96 -13.74
N PHE A 48 2.15 12.58 -13.26
CA PHE A 48 0.81 11.98 -13.35
C PHE A 48 0.49 11.89 -14.84
N ASP A 49 0.93 10.81 -15.46
CA ASP A 49 0.68 10.56 -16.86
C ASP A 49 -0.84 10.53 -17.05
N LYS A 50 -1.34 11.48 -17.85
CA LYS A 50 -2.75 11.73 -18.14
C LYS A 50 -3.47 10.49 -18.70
N THR A 51 -2.69 9.51 -19.14
CA THR A 51 -3.11 8.17 -19.61
C THR A 51 -3.71 7.28 -18.51
N ILE A 52 -3.49 7.55 -17.22
CA ILE A 52 -4.23 6.85 -16.13
C ILE A 52 -5.64 7.42 -15.95
N LEU A 53 -5.89 8.64 -16.45
CA LEU A 53 -7.17 9.34 -16.39
C LEU A 53 -8.06 9.10 -17.62
N GLU A 54 -7.47 8.90 -18.80
CA GLU A 54 -8.21 8.58 -20.02
C GLU A 54 -8.25 7.07 -20.23
N GLY A 55 -9.44 6.49 -20.03
CA GLY A 55 -9.69 5.08 -20.29
C GLY A 55 -9.37 4.75 -21.75
N THR A 56 -8.27 4.03 -21.96
CA THR A 56 -7.97 3.40 -23.24
C THR A 56 -9.00 2.32 -23.50
N SER A 57 -9.96 2.71 -24.34
CA SER A 57 -10.75 1.83 -25.19
C SER A 57 -9.79 0.94 -25.97
N ASP A 58 -9.77 -0.36 -25.67
CA ASP A 58 -9.49 -1.36 -26.69
C ASP A 58 -10.45 -2.54 -26.55
N GLN A 59 -11.09 -2.81 -27.69
CA GLN A 59 -12.15 -3.78 -27.88
C GLN A 59 -11.54 -5.16 -28.14
N ASN A 60 -12.29 -6.18 -27.70
CA ASN A 60 -12.25 -7.56 -28.17
C ASN A 60 -11.06 -8.43 -27.71
N GLN A 61 -11.14 -8.92 -26.48
CA GLN A 61 -11.01 -10.35 -26.13
C GLN A 61 -11.28 -10.54 -24.62
N CYS A 62 -12.27 -11.38 -24.26
CA CYS A 62 -12.64 -11.74 -22.88
C CYS A 62 -12.82 -10.56 -21.90
N LYS A 63 -13.95 -9.84 -22.02
CA LYS A 63 -14.37 -8.76 -21.11
C LYS A 63 -14.60 -9.30 -19.69
N ASP A 64 -13.66 -9.07 -18.78
CA ASP A 64 -13.83 -8.84 -17.32
C ASP A 64 -12.49 -9.04 -16.56
N SER A 65 -11.34 -8.62 -17.11
CA SER A 65 -10.10 -8.60 -16.33
C SER A 65 -10.02 -7.31 -15.51
N TYR A 66 -10.23 -7.42 -14.20
CA TYR A 66 -9.97 -6.32 -13.28
C TYR A 66 -8.50 -5.86 -13.36
N ASN A 67 -8.26 -4.56 -13.48
CA ASN A 67 -6.90 -4.01 -13.54
C ASN A 67 -6.30 -3.92 -12.12
N PHE A 68 -5.60 -4.99 -11.71
CA PHE A 68 -4.93 -5.05 -10.41
C PHE A 68 -3.75 -4.09 -10.29
N ASN A 69 -3.10 -3.71 -11.39
CA ASN A 69 -1.95 -2.81 -11.35
C ASN A 69 -2.36 -1.44 -10.82
N ARG A 70 -3.48 -0.89 -11.31
CA ARG A 70 -4.02 0.38 -10.81
C ARG A 70 -4.27 0.33 -9.31
N MET A 71 -4.88 -0.73 -8.82
CA MET A 71 -5.14 -0.92 -7.39
C MET A 71 -3.86 -0.94 -6.57
N LEU A 72 -2.86 -1.72 -7.00
CA LEU A 72 -1.58 -1.84 -6.30
C LEU A 72 -0.82 -0.50 -6.29
N SER A 73 -0.82 0.24 -7.40
CA SER A 73 -0.21 1.58 -7.46
C SER A 73 -0.88 2.57 -6.49
N LEU A 74 -2.21 2.50 -6.33
CA LEU A 74 -2.91 3.34 -5.35
C LEU A 74 -2.56 2.96 -3.91
N ILE A 75 -2.40 1.66 -3.63
CA ILE A 75 -1.98 1.17 -2.31
C ILE A 75 -0.56 1.68 -2.00
N ASP A 76 0.39 1.50 -2.93
CA ASP A 76 1.77 1.96 -2.79
C ASP A 76 1.86 3.49 -2.61
N ALA A 77 1.09 4.25 -3.41
CA ALA A 77 1.00 5.71 -3.23
C ALA A 77 0.49 6.10 -1.83
N SER A 78 -0.49 5.36 -1.30
CA SER A 78 -1.01 5.62 0.06
C SER A 78 0.02 5.32 1.14
N GLU A 79 0.77 4.22 1.01
CA GLU A 79 1.84 3.87 1.96
C GLU A 79 2.96 4.91 1.95
N LYS A 80 3.33 5.42 0.77
CA LYS A 80 4.30 6.51 0.63
C LYS A 80 3.86 7.79 1.33
N VAL A 81 2.59 8.17 1.18
CA VAL A 81 2.05 9.34 1.91
C VAL A 81 2.16 9.12 3.41
N LYS A 82 1.73 7.96 3.94
CA LYS A 82 1.84 7.67 5.38
C LYS A 82 3.28 7.72 5.88
N TYR A 83 4.23 7.23 5.07
CA TYR A 83 5.65 7.32 5.39
C TYR A 83 6.12 8.77 5.46
N ILE A 84 5.73 9.61 4.49
CA ILE A 84 6.05 11.05 4.49
C ILE A 84 5.46 11.74 5.72
N GLU A 85 4.21 11.44 6.09
CA GLU A 85 3.59 12.00 7.30
C GLU A 85 4.32 11.57 8.58
N HIS A 86 4.69 10.30 8.67
CA HIS A 86 5.49 9.79 9.79
C HIS A 86 6.87 10.47 9.86
N MET A 87 7.50 10.70 8.71
CA MET A 87 8.79 11.39 8.64
C MET A 87 8.66 12.85 9.07
N GLN A 88 7.62 13.56 8.67
CA GLN A 88 7.38 14.93 9.14
C GLN A 88 7.14 14.99 10.65
N PHE A 89 6.44 13.99 11.21
CA PHE A 89 6.24 13.90 12.64
C PHE A 89 7.57 13.66 13.38
N SER A 90 8.40 12.75 12.86
CA SER A 90 9.67 12.37 13.51
C SER A 90 10.78 13.40 13.31
N ARG A 91 10.77 14.09 12.17
CA ARG A 91 11.82 15.02 11.70
C ARG A 91 11.21 16.21 10.97
N PRO A 92 10.57 17.13 11.69
CA PRO A 92 9.93 18.28 11.09
C PRO A 92 10.95 19.13 10.30
N GLY A 93 10.63 19.44 9.04
CA GLY A 93 11.45 20.28 8.16
C GLY A 93 12.46 19.54 7.27
N GLU A 94 12.71 18.24 7.48
CA GLU A 94 13.58 17.45 6.59
C GLU A 94 12.86 16.96 5.32
N VAL A 95 11.54 16.83 5.37
CA VAL A 95 10.73 16.26 4.28
C VAL A 95 9.60 17.22 3.92
N GLU A 96 9.46 17.50 2.63
CA GLU A 96 8.38 18.32 2.10
C GLU A 96 7.03 17.64 2.30
N ARG A 97 6.03 18.44 2.67
CA ARG A 97 4.67 17.94 2.85
C ARG A 97 4.04 17.59 1.50
N VAL A 98 3.30 16.49 1.46
CA VAL A 98 2.45 16.18 0.31
C VAL A 98 1.37 17.25 0.20
N ASP A 99 1.16 17.83 -0.97
CA ASP A 99 0.12 18.84 -1.16
C ASP A 99 -1.30 18.31 -0.84
N THR A 100 -2.13 19.14 -0.22
CA THR A 100 -3.50 18.80 0.20
C THR A 100 -4.40 18.47 -0.99
N GLN A 101 -4.22 19.10 -2.15
CA GLN A 101 -4.99 18.74 -3.35
C GLN A 101 -4.60 17.34 -3.84
N THR A 102 -3.32 16.99 -3.77
CA THR A 102 -2.83 15.64 -4.08
C THR A 102 -3.43 14.58 -3.15
N LEU A 103 -3.51 14.86 -1.85
CA LEU A 103 -4.16 13.97 -0.87
C LEU A 103 -5.65 13.77 -1.18
N LYS A 104 -6.37 14.84 -1.53
CA LYS A 104 -7.78 14.78 -1.95
C LYS A 104 -7.95 13.95 -3.22
N ALA A 105 -7.09 14.15 -4.22
CA ALA A 105 -7.10 13.38 -5.46
C ALA A 105 -6.88 11.89 -5.20
N LEU A 106 -5.93 11.54 -4.32
CA LEU A 106 -5.67 10.16 -3.91
C LEU A 106 -6.88 9.54 -3.19
N SER A 107 -7.51 10.24 -2.25
CA SER A 107 -8.74 9.79 -1.58
C SER A 107 -9.87 9.50 -2.57
N ILE A 108 -10.08 10.39 -3.55
CA ILE A 108 -11.07 10.19 -4.63
C ILE A 108 -10.72 8.95 -5.46
N ALA A 109 -9.45 8.78 -5.84
CA ALA A 109 -9.01 7.63 -6.62
C ALA A 109 -9.22 6.30 -5.89
N LEU A 110 -8.95 6.25 -4.58
CA LEU A 110 -9.22 5.10 -3.71
C LEU A 110 -10.72 4.79 -3.59
N LYS A 111 -11.57 5.81 -3.44
CA LYS A 111 -13.05 5.66 -3.44
C LYS A 111 -13.57 5.05 -4.75
N LEU A 112 -13.05 5.51 -5.87
CA LEU A 112 -13.38 4.97 -7.19
C LEU A 112 -12.92 3.52 -7.33
N GLU A 113 -11.70 3.20 -6.90
CA GLU A 113 -11.17 1.84 -6.97
C GLU A 113 -11.94 0.88 -6.06
N LYS A 114 -12.32 1.31 -4.85
CA LYS A 114 -13.22 0.58 -3.94
C LYS A 114 -14.54 0.21 -4.63
N LYS A 115 -15.17 1.16 -5.33
CA LYS A 115 -16.43 0.91 -6.07
C LYS A 115 -16.22 -0.11 -7.19
N ARG A 116 -15.14 0.03 -7.97
CA ARG A 116 -14.77 -0.91 -9.05
C ARG A 116 -14.55 -2.31 -8.52
N LEU A 117 -13.77 -2.46 -7.44
CA LEU A 117 -13.47 -3.75 -6.83
C LEU A 117 -14.74 -4.42 -6.28
N LYS A 118 -15.62 -3.66 -5.62
CA LYS A 118 -16.92 -4.18 -5.16
C LYS A 118 -17.79 -4.67 -6.32
N HIS A 119 -17.84 -3.91 -7.41
CA HIS A 119 -18.59 -4.31 -8.61
C HIS A 119 -18.03 -5.60 -9.22
N PHE A 120 -16.70 -5.68 -9.38
CA PHE A 120 -16.03 -6.88 -9.87
C PHE A 120 -16.27 -8.11 -8.99
N MET A 121 -16.18 -7.95 -7.67
CA MET A 121 -16.50 -9.02 -6.73
C MET A 121 -17.97 -9.46 -6.81
N TRP A 122 -18.90 -8.53 -7.06
CA TRP A 122 -20.30 -8.84 -7.27
C TRP A 122 -20.51 -9.64 -8.56
N GLN A 123 -19.88 -9.23 -9.67
CA GLN A 123 -19.89 -9.98 -10.93
C GLN A 123 -19.33 -11.39 -10.73
N LEU A 124 -18.21 -11.56 -10.03
CA LEU A 124 -17.66 -12.89 -9.77
C LEU A 124 -18.62 -13.79 -8.98
N ARG A 125 -19.40 -13.22 -8.05
CA ARG A 125 -20.39 -14.00 -7.26
C ARG A 125 -21.60 -14.40 -8.10
N SER A 126 -22.10 -13.53 -8.97
CA SER A 126 -23.28 -13.83 -9.80
C SER A 126 -23.00 -14.96 -10.79
N HIS A 127 -21.76 -15.09 -11.25
CA HIS A 127 -21.32 -16.16 -12.14
C HIS A 127 -21.00 -17.49 -11.41
N SER A 128 -20.70 -17.46 -10.11
CA SER A 128 -20.38 -18.66 -9.31
C SER A 128 -21.57 -19.07 -8.42
N ARG A 129 -22.58 -19.75 -8.99
CA ARG A 129 -23.83 -20.07 -8.26
C ARG A 129 -23.68 -21.04 -7.06
N HIS A 130 -22.63 -21.87 -7.00
CA HIS A 130 -22.50 -22.89 -5.94
C HIS A 130 -21.05 -23.23 -5.57
N SER A 131 -20.31 -22.32 -4.97
CA SER A 131 -19.06 -22.70 -4.29
C SER A 131 -18.78 -21.85 -3.06
N SER A 132 -18.18 -22.48 -2.06
CA SER A 132 -17.56 -21.81 -0.91
C SER A 132 -16.62 -20.70 -1.38
N PRO A 133 -16.41 -19.62 -0.60
CA PRO A 133 -15.64 -18.47 -1.07
C PRO A 133 -14.24 -18.91 -1.51
N SER A 134 -14.01 -18.84 -2.82
CA SER A 134 -12.76 -19.25 -3.44
C SER A 134 -11.58 -18.48 -2.85
N LYS A 135 -10.37 -19.05 -2.90
CA LYS A 135 -9.13 -18.36 -2.50
C LYS A 135 -9.04 -16.96 -3.14
N ARG A 136 -9.47 -16.85 -4.40
CA ARG A 136 -9.61 -15.59 -5.15
C ARG A 136 -10.55 -14.60 -4.47
N MET A 137 -11.77 -15.00 -4.09
CA MET A 137 -12.71 -14.12 -3.40
C MET A 137 -12.19 -13.65 -2.03
N LYS A 138 -11.47 -14.52 -1.29
CA LYS A 138 -10.81 -14.14 -0.04
C LYS A 138 -9.73 -13.08 -0.25
N ALA A 139 -8.88 -13.24 -1.27
CA ALA A 139 -7.87 -12.25 -1.63
C ALA A 139 -8.49 -10.90 -2.03
N LEU A 140 -9.57 -10.90 -2.81
CA LEU A 140 -10.27 -9.67 -3.19
C LEU A 140 -10.87 -8.94 -1.98
N LYS A 141 -11.43 -9.68 -1.02
CA LYS A 141 -11.90 -9.11 0.26
C LYS A 141 -10.76 -8.48 1.06
N TYR A 142 -9.58 -9.12 1.06
CA TYR A 142 -8.39 -8.56 1.70
C TYR A 142 -7.99 -7.23 1.07
N TYR A 143 -7.82 -7.17 -0.26
CA TYR A 143 -7.47 -5.92 -0.94
C TYR A 143 -8.52 -4.82 -0.79
N LEU A 144 -9.80 -5.19 -0.80
CA LEU A 144 -10.88 -4.23 -0.51
C LEU A 144 -10.70 -3.59 0.87
N ARG A 145 -10.34 -4.38 1.88
CA ARG A 145 -10.09 -3.88 3.23
C ARG A 145 -8.84 -2.99 3.29
N VAL A 146 -7.77 -3.34 2.55
CA VAL A 146 -6.58 -2.49 2.44
C VAL A 146 -6.91 -1.13 1.83
N ILE A 147 -7.70 -1.09 0.75
CA ILE A 147 -8.17 0.17 0.15
C ILE A 147 -9.00 0.98 1.16
N GLU A 148 -9.89 0.33 1.91
CA GLU A 148 -10.73 1.01 2.90
C GLU A 148 -9.90 1.65 4.02
N LEU A 149 -8.90 0.95 4.54
CA LEU A 149 -7.97 1.48 5.54
C LEU A 149 -7.14 2.64 4.98
N ASN A 150 -6.54 2.47 3.80
CA ASN A 150 -5.76 3.53 3.16
C ASN A 150 -6.62 4.78 2.89
N MET A 151 -7.87 4.60 2.48
CA MET A 151 -8.78 5.73 2.26
C MET A 151 -9.06 6.48 3.56
N GLN A 152 -9.32 5.77 4.66
CA GLN A 152 -9.57 6.37 5.98
C GLN A 152 -8.35 7.15 6.48
N ASP A 153 -7.17 6.55 6.41
CA ASP A 153 -5.93 7.20 6.86
C ASP A 153 -5.65 8.50 6.07
N ILE A 154 -5.86 8.48 4.75
CA ILE A 154 -5.67 9.68 3.91
C ILE A 154 -6.73 10.75 4.22
N GLU A 155 -7.99 10.36 4.46
CA GLU A 155 -9.05 11.30 4.84
C GLU A 155 -8.77 11.96 6.19
N GLU A 156 -8.24 11.21 7.16
CA GLU A 156 -7.85 11.73 8.47
C GLU A 156 -6.71 12.76 8.35
N VAL A 157 -5.71 12.48 7.51
CA VAL A 157 -4.62 13.44 7.24
C VAL A 157 -5.16 14.72 6.58
N VAL A 158 -6.06 14.60 5.60
CA VAL A 158 -6.70 15.78 4.96
C VAL A 158 -7.48 16.59 5.98
N PHE A 159 -8.30 15.93 6.79
CA PHE A 159 -9.14 16.58 7.80
C PHE A 159 -8.29 17.34 8.83
N THR A 160 -7.24 16.70 9.35
CA THR A 160 -6.32 17.30 10.34
C THR A 160 -5.67 18.59 9.81
N ARG A 161 -5.35 18.63 8.51
CA ARG A 161 -4.73 19.81 7.88
C ARG A 161 -5.70 20.94 7.60
N GLU A 162 -6.93 20.61 7.26
CA GLU A 162 -8.00 21.61 7.09
C GLU A 162 -8.35 22.27 8.42
N ASP A 163 -8.46 21.48 9.50
CA ASP A 163 -8.73 21.97 10.85
C ASP A 163 -7.57 22.81 11.43
N SER A 164 -6.33 22.49 11.04
CA SER A 164 -5.13 23.24 11.47
C SER A 164 -5.02 24.64 10.81
N GLY A 165 -5.93 25.01 9.90
CA GLY A 165 -6.01 26.36 9.35
C GLY A 165 -4.94 26.71 8.32
N GLU A 166 -4.28 25.73 7.69
CA GLU A 166 -3.25 25.93 6.64
C GLU A 166 -3.80 26.50 5.32
N LEU A 167 -4.98 27.12 5.33
CA LEU A 167 -5.66 27.73 4.18
C LEU A 167 -5.81 29.26 4.30
N LYS A 168 -4.94 29.93 5.06
CA LYS A 168 -4.94 31.41 5.14
C LYS A 168 -3.56 32.08 4.99
N THR A 169 -2.86 31.79 3.91
CA THR A 169 -1.92 32.74 3.27
C THR A 169 -1.81 32.27 1.83
N THR A 170 -2.39 32.92 0.82
CA THR A 170 -1.89 34.18 0.26
C THR A 170 -2.99 34.95 -0.49
N ASN A 171 -3.25 36.19 -0.09
CA ASN A 171 -3.19 37.33 -1.02
C ASN A 171 -3.19 38.65 -0.22
N PRO A 172 -2.04 39.35 -0.12
CA PRO A 172 -2.04 40.73 0.31
C PRO A 172 -2.67 41.60 -0.78
N LYS A 173 -3.45 42.59 -0.33
CA LYS A 173 -3.99 43.71 -1.10
C LYS A 173 -2.98 44.22 -2.13
N ALA A 174 -3.39 44.32 -3.39
CA ALA A 174 -2.96 45.40 -4.26
C ALA A 174 -4.11 46.40 -4.31
N SER A 175 -4.03 47.39 -3.42
CA SER A 175 -4.73 48.66 -3.57
C SER A 175 -3.71 49.60 -4.19
N GLU A 176 -3.91 49.94 -5.46
CA GLU A 176 -3.57 51.23 -6.07
C GLU A 176 -4.64 51.55 -7.10
#